data_AF-A0A940Z112-F1
#
_entry.id   AF-A0A940Z112-F1
#
_cell.length_a   1.000
_cell.length_b   1.000
_cell.length_c   1.000
_cell.angle_alpha   90.00
_cell.angle_beta   90.00
_cell.angle_gamma   90.00
#
_symmetry.space_group_name_H-M   'P 1'
#
loop_
_entity.id
_entity.type
_entity.pdbx_description
1 polymer ?
#
loop_
_entity_poly.entity_id
_entity_poly.type
_entity_poly.pdbx_seq_one_letter_code
_entity_poly.pdbx_strand_id
1 'polypeptide(L)' 'MATLDVHIGEILARNARLYPNDVALIERVPAEGKRREITWKQ' A
#
# COMPACT_ATOMS: atom_id res chain seq x y z
N MET A 1 7.30 7.18 26.75
CA MET A 1 7.22 6.50 25.44
C MET A 1 7.23 7.58 24.38
N ALA A 2 8.24 7.62 23.51
CA ALA A 2 8.30 8.62 22.46
C ALA A 2 7.28 8.28 21.37
N THR A 3 6.38 9.21 21.07
CA THR A 3 5.55 9.14 19.87
C THR A 3 6.48 9.31 18.68
N LEU A 4 6.62 8.27 17.86
CA LEU A 4 7.35 8.38 16.59
C LEU A 4 6.41 9.06 15.60
N ASP A 5 6.57 10.37 15.42
CA ASP A 5 5.89 11.12 14.38
C ASP A 5 6.57 10.83 13.03
N VAL A 6 6.26 9.67 12.45
CA VAL A 6 6.75 9.29 11.13
C VAL A 6 5.84 9.86 10.07
N HIS A 7 6.42 10.60 9.13
CA HIS A 7 5.68 11.12 8.00
C HIS A 7 5.22 9.97 7.10
N ILE A 8 3.93 9.93 6.76
CA ILE A 8 3.35 8.83 5.95
C ILE A 8 4.12 8.61 4.64
N GLY A 9 4.61 9.68 4.01
CA GLY A 9 5.42 9.58 2.78
C GLY A 9 6.70 8.76 2.94
N GLU A 10 7.32 8.74 4.13
CA GLU A 10 8.52 7.94 4.38
C GLU A 10 8.19 6.44 4.44
N ILE A 11 7.05 6.10 5.05
CA ILE A 11 6.54 4.72 5.10
C ILE A 11 6.21 4.23 3.69
N LEU A 12 5.51 5.05 2.89
CA LEU A 12 5.17 4.73 1.51
C LEU A 12 6.42 4.53 0.65
N ALA A 13 7.39 5.45 0.72
CA ALA A 13 8.64 5.34 -0.04
C ALA A 13 9.47 4.12 0.39
N ARG A 14 9.50 3.81 1.69
CA ARG A 14 10.15 2.59 2.19
C ARG A 14 9.49 1.33 1.63
N ASN A 15 8.16 1.26 1.64
CA ASN A 15 7.45 0.07 1.16
C ASN A 15 7.56 -0.10 -0.36
N ALA A 16 7.52 1.00 -1.13
CA ALA A 16 7.78 0.96 -2.58
C ALA A 16 9.19 0.42 -2.91
N ARG A 17 10.18 0.71 -2.08
CA ARG A 17 11.56 0.19 -2.27
C ARG A 17 11.73 -1.27 -1.83
N LEU A 18 11.18 -1.64 -0.67
CA LEU A 18 11.42 -2.96 -0.07
C LEU A 18 10.46 -4.04 -0.59
N TYR A 19 9.23 -3.66 -0.93
CA TYR A 19 8.15 -4.58 -1.27
C TYR A 19 7.45 -4.21 -2.59
N PRO A 20 8.18 -3.87 -3.67
CA PRO A 20 7.60 -3.28 -4.89
C PRO A 20 6.52 -4.15 -5.55
N ASN A 21 6.62 -5.47 -5.41
CA ASN A 21 5.71 -6.43 -6.02
C ASN A 21 4.62 -6.93 -5.06
N ASP A 22 4.69 -6.56 -3.78
CA ASP A 22 3.69 -6.96 -2.80
C ASP A 22 2.45 -6.07 -2.92
N VAL A 23 1.29 -6.61 -2.55
CA VAL A 23 0.01 -5.89 -2.62
C VAL A 23 -0.04 -4.81 -1.55
N ALA A 24 -0.26 -3.57 -1.98
CA ALA A 24 -0.46 -2.40 -1.11
C ALA A 24 -1.95 -2.12 -0.88
N LEU A 25 -2.77 -2.30 -1.91
CA LEU A 25 -4.19 -1.99 -1.90
C LEU A 25 -4.98 -3.02 -2.72
N ILE A 26 -6.17 -3.35 -2.24
CA ILE A 26 -7.13 -4.19 -2.97
C ILE A 26 -8.42 -3.38 -3.12
N GLU A 27 -8.74 -3.04 -4.36
CA GLU A 27 -10.02 -2.44 -4.71
C GLU A 27 -11.02 -3.55 -5.04
N ARG A 28 -12.24 -3.44 -4.53
CA ARG A 28 -13.31 -4.43 -4.75
C ARG A 28 -14.61 -3.77 -5.14
N VAL A 29 -15.29 -4.32 -6.14
CA VAL A 29 -16.65 -3.94 -6.52
C VAL A 29 -17.52 -5.19 -6.43
N PRO A 30 -18.17 -5.44 -5.28
CA PRO A 30 -18.88 -6.69 -5.03
C PRO A 30 -20.01 -6.97 -6.02
N ALA A 31 -20.78 -5.94 -6.39
CA ALA A 31 -21.88 -6.05 -7.35
C ALA A 31 -21.42 -6.51 -8.74
N GLU A 32 -20.16 -6.28 -9.09
CA GLU A 32 -19.57 -6.65 -10.38
C GLU A 32 -18.63 -7.86 -10.26
N GLY A 33 -18.45 -8.42 -9.06
CA GLY A 33 -17.48 -9.48 -8.80
C GLY A 33 -16.02 -9.07 -9.07
N LYS A 34 -15.72 -7.77 -9.16
CA LYS A 34 -14.38 -7.28 -9.52
C LYS A 34 -13.46 -7.16 -8.31
N ARG A 35 -12.21 -7.53 -8.52
CA ARG A 35 -11.09 -7.36 -7.59
C ARG A 35 -9.89 -6.86 -8.37
N ARG A 36 -9.31 -5.73 -7.94
CA ARG A 36 -8.07 -5.20 -8.49
C ARG A 36 -7.04 -5.10 -7.37
N GLU A 37 -5.86 -5.64 -7.63
CA GLU A 37 -4.73 -5.56 -6.72
C GLU A 37 -3.74 -4.52 -7.24
N ILE A 38 -3.29 -3.66 -6.34
CA ILE A 38 -2.36 -2.57 -6.62
C ILE A 38 -1.13 -2.85 -5.74
N THR A 39 0.02 -3.03 -6.38
CA THR A 39 1.28 -3.26 -5.67
C THR A 39 1.93 -1.95 -5.24
N TRP A 40 2.93 -2.01 -4.35
CA TRP A 40 3.64 -0.82 -3.87
C TRP A 40 4.43 -0.06 -4.95
N LYS A 41 4.57 -0.61 -6.17
CA LYS A 41 5.29 0.00 -7.31
C LYS A 41 4.40 0.86 -8.23
N GLN A 42 3.07 0.75 -8.12
CA GLN A 42 2.10 1.32 -9.07
C GLN A 42 2.17 2.85 -9.19
#